data_AF-A0A3S0G1I9-F1
#
_entry.id   AF-A0A3S0G1I9-F1
#
_cell.length_a   1.000
_cell.length_b   1.000
_cell.length_c   1.000
_cell.angle_alpha   90.00
_cell.angle_beta   90.00
_cell.angle_gamma   90.00
#
_symmetry.space_group_name_H-M   'P 1'
#
loop_
_entity.id
_entity.type
_entity.pdbx_description
1 polymer ?
#
loop_
_entity_poly.entity_id
_entity_poly.type
_entity_poly.pdbx_seq_one_letter_code
_entity_poly.pdbx_strand_id
1 'polypeptide(L)'
;MFSADPHPSLYLLADHLETALATGEDMLAEKVDLSDSDASGLRDMERLAQRNADLAAFLSRARLLELSLIARLLQARKWAEAAKREEARLKPVIQLFVGGTASLVDAANDLGDTTNQSFETGDTMTSYLRTRAILGPEDAGLGNRAQIAVTDDFLVAGRVRLGTLLDLVAAFLDTLDLVGDLRIAQAPPVEAATLSPH
;
A
#
# COMPACT_ATOMS: atom_id res chain seq x y z
N MET A 1 -26.59 0.62 27.94
CA MET A 1 -25.23 0.93 28.42
C MET A 1 -24.34 0.96 27.19
N PHE A 2 -24.23 2.11 26.53
CA PHE A 2 -23.38 2.26 25.35
C PHE A 2 -21.95 2.44 25.86
N SER A 3 -21.06 1.50 25.55
CA SER A 3 -19.65 1.63 25.93
C SER A 3 -19.05 2.82 25.17
N ALA A 4 -18.56 3.80 25.93
CA ALA A 4 -17.94 5.01 25.41
C ALA A 4 -16.51 4.77 24.88
N ASP A 5 -16.01 3.53 24.94
CA ASP A 5 -14.74 3.16 24.32
C ASP A 5 -14.91 2.77 22.84
N PRO A 6 -14.04 3.27 21.94
CA PRO A 6 -14.02 2.84 20.55
C PRO A 6 -13.77 1.33 20.48
N HIS A 7 -14.59 0.62 19.70
CA HIS A 7 -14.44 -0.82 19.54
C HIS A 7 -13.04 -1.13 18.95
N PRO A 8 -12.29 -2.11 19.47
CA PRO A 8 -10.90 -2.39 19.05
C PRO A 8 -10.70 -2.53 17.54
N SER A 9 -11.74 -2.96 16.82
CA SER A 9 -11.71 -3.08 15.35
C SER A 9 -11.54 -1.75 14.62
N LEU A 10 -12.05 -0.63 15.15
CA LEU A 10 -11.90 0.69 14.53
C LEU A 10 -10.47 1.21 14.67
N TYR A 11 -9.88 1.03 15.85
CA TYR A 11 -8.48 1.39 16.10
C TYR A 11 -7.54 0.56 15.22
N LEU A 12 -7.72 -0.77 15.17
CA LEU A 12 -6.88 -1.64 14.34
C LEU A 12 -7.09 -1.38 12.84
N LEU A 13 -8.31 -1.04 12.42
CA LEU A 13 -8.57 -0.60 11.06
C LEU A 13 -7.75 0.65 10.72
N ALA A 14 -7.86 1.71 11.55
CA ALA A 14 -7.13 2.95 11.35
C ALA A 14 -5.60 2.72 11.29
N ASP A 15 -5.04 1.98 12.26
CA ASP A 15 -3.61 1.64 12.30
C ASP A 15 -3.11 0.95 11.01
N HIS A 16 -3.89 -0.02 10.50
CA HIS A 16 -3.55 -0.70 9.25
C HIS A 16 -3.66 0.22 8.02
N LEU A 17 -4.62 1.15 7.99
CA LEU A 17 -4.78 2.12 6.90
C LEU A 17 -3.66 3.18 6.94
N GLU A 18 -3.32 3.71 8.11
CA GLU A 18 -2.20 4.65 8.29
C GLU A 18 -0.88 4.01 7.87
N THR A 19 -0.62 2.78 8.33
CA THR A 19 0.58 2.04 7.90
C THR A 19 0.57 1.78 6.39
N ALA A 20 -0.59 1.52 5.79
CA ALA A 20 -0.71 1.33 4.35
C ALA A 20 -0.38 2.62 3.59
N LEU A 21 -0.85 3.78 4.05
CA LEU A 21 -0.49 5.08 3.47
C LEU A 21 1.02 5.33 3.56
N ALA A 22 1.60 5.21 4.76
CA ALA A 22 3.03 5.39 4.96
C ALA A 22 3.84 4.45 4.05
N THR A 23 3.43 3.18 3.92
CA THR A 23 4.08 2.22 3.01
C THR A 23 3.94 2.67 1.54
N GLY A 24 2.80 3.22 1.14
CA GLY A 24 2.59 3.75 -0.21
C GLY A 24 3.42 4.99 -0.50
N GLU A 25 3.58 5.88 0.48
CA GLU A 25 4.47 7.05 0.40
C GLU A 25 5.93 6.63 0.26
N ASP A 26 6.37 5.63 1.05
CA ASP A 26 7.70 5.03 0.92
C ASP A 26 7.89 4.43 -0.48
N MET A 27 6.87 3.77 -1.03
CA MET A 27 6.91 3.28 -2.41
C MET A 27 7.11 4.42 -3.41
N LEU A 28 6.34 5.51 -3.32
CA LEU A 28 6.47 6.66 -4.22
C LEU A 28 7.84 7.37 -4.11
N ALA A 29 8.53 7.22 -2.98
CA ALA A 29 9.89 7.74 -2.80
C ALA A 29 10.97 6.87 -3.48
N GLU A 30 10.68 5.61 -3.81
CA GLU A 30 11.65 4.69 -4.41
C GLU A 30 11.98 5.05 -5.85
N LYS A 31 13.29 5.18 -6.11
CA LYS A 31 13.87 5.43 -7.43
C LYS A 31 15.29 4.89 -7.51
N VAL A 32 15.74 4.66 -8.73
CA VAL A 32 17.11 4.24 -9.04
C VAL A 32 17.62 5.00 -10.26
N ASP A 33 18.79 5.61 -10.12
CA ASP A 33 19.49 6.27 -11.20
C ASP A 33 20.15 5.21 -12.09
N LEU A 34 20.01 5.39 -13.40
CA LEU A 34 20.54 4.51 -14.44
C LEU A 34 21.50 5.27 -15.38
N SER A 35 21.72 6.55 -15.15
CA SER A 35 22.55 7.38 -16.00
C SER A 35 24.02 6.97 -15.93
N ASP A 36 24.61 6.75 -17.10
CA ASP A 36 26.05 6.65 -17.28
C ASP A 36 26.56 8.05 -17.68
N SER A 37 27.29 8.70 -16.78
CA SER A 37 28.12 9.84 -17.16
C SER A 37 29.42 9.28 -17.74
N ASP A 38 29.58 9.42 -19.07
CA ASP A 38 30.76 9.14 -19.91
C ASP A 38 31.97 8.41 -19.28
N ALA A 39 32.40 7.30 -19.89
CA ALA A 39 33.78 7.09 -20.39
C ALA A 39 34.22 5.62 -20.40
N SER A 40 34.84 5.24 -21.52
CA SER A 40 35.45 3.96 -21.89
C SER A 40 36.50 3.37 -20.92
N GLY A 41 36.39 2.08 -20.60
CA GLY A 41 37.51 1.25 -20.08
C GLY A 41 37.10 0.14 -19.10
N LEU A 42 38.07 -0.58 -18.50
CA LEU A 42 37.83 -1.63 -17.48
C LEU A 42 36.95 -1.20 -16.28
N ARG A 43 36.79 0.11 -16.06
CA ARG A 43 35.83 0.70 -15.10
C ARG A 43 34.36 0.46 -15.50
N ASP A 44 34.10 0.05 -16.73
CA ASP A 44 32.78 -0.22 -17.28
C ASP A 44 32.15 -1.46 -16.62
N MET A 45 32.92 -2.54 -16.40
CA MET A 45 32.38 -3.77 -15.82
C MET A 45 31.99 -3.61 -14.34
N GLU A 46 32.79 -2.86 -13.57
CA GLU A 46 32.50 -2.57 -12.16
C GLU A 46 31.28 -1.65 -12.02
N ARG A 47 31.16 -0.63 -12.88
CA ARG A 47 29.99 0.25 -12.94
C ARG A 47 28.72 -0.49 -13.36
N LEU A 48 28.81 -1.34 -14.38
CA LEU A 48 27.69 -2.20 -14.80
C LEU A 48 27.26 -3.16 -13.68
N ALA A 49 28.22 -3.73 -12.94
CA ALA A 49 27.93 -4.58 -11.79
C ALA A 49 27.22 -3.79 -10.67
N GLN A 50 27.70 -2.58 -10.35
CA GLN A 50 27.07 -1.71 -9.37
C GLN A 50 25.65 -1.32 -9.79
N ARG A 51 25.45 -0.92 -11.04
CA ARG A 51 24.13 -0.57 -11.58
C ARG A 51 23.15 -1.74 -11.48
N ASN A 52 23.59 -2.95 -11.83
CA ASN A 52 22.77 -4.14 -11.68
C ASN A 52 22.44 -4.43 -10.21
N ALA A 53 23.37 -4.19 -9.30
CA ALA A 53 23.14 -4.33 -7.86
C ALA A 53 22.13 -3.29 -7.33
N ASP A 54 22.27 -2.02 -7.72
CA ASP A 54 21.35 -0.94 -7.33
C ASP A 54 19.93 -1.20 -7.85
N LEU A 55 19.84 -1.69 -9.08
CA LEU A 55 18.59 -2.06 -9.72
C LEU A 55 17.94 -3.27 -9.07
N ALA A 56 18.72 -4.32 -8.75
CA ALA A 56 18.24 -5.46 -7.99
C ALA A 56 17.74 -5.02 -6.60
N ALA A 57 18.47 -4.13 -5.92
CA ALA A 57 18.08 -3.60 -4.63
C ALA A 57 16.78 -2.77 -4.71
N PHE A 58 16.63 -1.92 -5.72
CA PHE A 58 15.38 -1.19 -6.00
C PHE A 58 14.20 -2.15 -6.20
N LEU A 59 14.35 -3.18 -7.04
CA LEU A 59 13.30 -4.17 -7.28
C LEU A 59 12.92 -4.94 -6.02
N SER A 60 13.92 -5.34 -5.22
CA SER A 60 13.68 -6.02 -3.95
C SER A 60 12.92 -5.13 -2.96
N ARG A 61 13.28 -3.85 -2.84
CA ARG A 61 12.57 -2.89 -1.97
C ARG A 61 11.15 -2.63 -2.46
N ALA A 62 10.97 -2.34 -3.75
CA ALA A 62 9.66 -2.11 -4.34
C ALA A 62 8.73 -3.33 -4.12
N ARG A 63 9.24 -4.55 -4.33
CA ARG A 63 8.47 -5.79 -4.09
C ARG A 63 8.13 -6.00 -2.62
N LEU A 64 9.06 -5.70 -1.72
CA LEU A 64 8.82 -5.83 -0.28
C LEU A 64 7.76 -4.84 0.21
N LEU A 65 7.87 -3.57 -0.20
CA LEU A 65 6.89 -2.54 0.12
C LEU A 65 5.51 -2.88 -0.46
N GLU A 66 5.46 -3.36 -1.70
CA GLU A 66 4.23 -3.80 -2.36
C GLU A 66 3.55 -4.93 -1.57
N LEU A 67 4.30 -5.95 -1.14
CA LEU A 67 3.78 -7.05 -0.33
C LEU A 67 3.30 -6.57 1.05
N SER A 68 4.04 -5.64 1.67
CA SER A 68 3.65 -5.01 2.93
C SER A 68 2.32 -4.26 2.78
N LEU A 69 2.20 -3.44 1.73
CA LEU A 69 1.00 -2.66 1.41
C LEU A 69 -0.21 -3.59 1.24
N ILE A 70 -0.08 -4.64 0.42
CA ILE A 70 -1.14 -5.64 0.21
C ILE A 70 -1.54 -6.28 1.53
N ALA A 71 -0.57 -6.76 2.32
CA ALA A 71 -0.85 -7.40 3.60
C ALA A 71 -1.60 -6.46 4.56
N ARG A 72 -1.19 -5.19 4.65
CA ARG A 72 -1.86 -4.18 5.49
C ARG A 72 -3.29 -3.92 5.02
N LEU A 73 -3.51 -3.80 3.71
CA LEU A 73 -4.85 -3.61 3.16
C LEU A 73 -5.76 -4.82 3.37
N LEU A 74 -5.24 -6.04 3.30
CA LEU A 74 -6.01 -7.25 3.61
C LEU A 74 -6.41 -7.31 5.09
N GLN A 75 -5.51 -6.92 6.01
CA GLN A 75 -5.86 -6.79 7.43
C GLN A 75 -6.88 -5.67 7.65
N ALA A 76 -6.71 -4.50 7.04
CA ALA A 76 -7.68 -3.42 7.08
C ALA A 76 -9.06 -3.89 6.61
N ARG A 77 -9.15 -4.64 5.49
CA ARG A 77 -10.43 -5.21 5.00
C ARG A 77 -11.10 -6.10 6.06
N LYS A 78 -10.33 -6.98 6.70
CA LYS A 78 -10.83 -7.86 7.77
C LYS A 78 -11.42 -7.04 8.92
N TRP A 79 -10.72 -6.00 9.36
CA TRP A 79 -11.18 -5.13 10.46
C TRP A 79 -12.35 -4.23 10.06
N ALA A 80 -12.39 -3.76 8.82
CA ALA A 80 -13.52 -3.00 8.27
C ALA A 80 -14.81 -3.84 8.27
N GLU A 81 -14.76 -5.10 7.82
CA GLU A 81 -15.93 -6.00 7.88
C GLU A 81 -16.34 -6.33 9.32
N ALA A 82 -15.40 -6.41 10.26
CA ALA A 82 -15.72 -6.55 11.68
C ALA A 82 -16.43 -5.30 12.23
N ALA A 83 -15.93 -4.10 11.90
CA ALA A 83 -16.48 -2.82 12.33
C ALA A 83 -17.88 -2.55 11.77
N LYS A 84 -18.20 -3.09 10.59
CA LYS A 84 -19.52 -2.96 9.93
C LYS A 84 -20.71 -3.39 10.77
N ARG A 85 -20.50 -4.33 11.71
CA ARG A 85 -21.54 -4.85 12.62
C ARG A 85 -21.84 -3.88 13.75
N GLU A 86 -20.82 -3.15 14.19
CA GLU A 86 -20.87 -2.25 15.34
C GLU A 86 -21.30 -0.84 14.92
N GLU A 87 -20.87 -0.38 13.73
CA GLU A 87 -21.13 0.98 13.26
C GLU A 87 -21.86 1.01 11.92
N ALA A 88 -23.19 0.97 11.98
CA ALA A 88 -24.06 0.96 10.79
C ALA A 88 -23.85 2.17 9.86
N ARG A 89 -23.42 3.32 10.40
CA ARG A 89 -23.15 4.56 9.64
C ARG A 89 -21.95 4.41 8.70
N LEU A 90 -20.98 3.56 9.06
CA LEU A 90 -19.78 3.30 8.24
C LEU A 90 -20.02 2.30 7.12
N LYS A 91 -21.18 1.62 7.11
CA LYS A 91 -21.47 0.53 6.17
C LYS A 91 -21.25 0.90 4.69
N PRO A 92 -21.70 2.07 4.17
CA PRO A 92 -21.47 2.42 2.77
C PRO A 92 -19.98 2.59 2.44
N VAL A 93 -19.22 3.22 3.34
CA VAL A 93 -17.79 3.49 3.15
C VAL A 93 -16.97 2.20 3.26
N ILE A 94 -17.31 1.33 4.21
CA ILE A 94 -16.73 -0.01 4.32
C ILE A 94 -16.99 -0.80 3.04
N GLN A 95 -18.20 -0.75 2.49
CA GLN A 95 -18.52 -1.45 1.24
C GLN A 95 -17.74 -0.90 0.05
N LEU A 96 -17.55 0.43 -0.04
CA LEU A 96 -16.70 1.05 -1.06
C LEU A 96 -15.25 0.59 -0.94
N PHE A 97 -14.68 0.61 0.27
CA PHE A 97 -13.31 0.16 0.52
C PHE A 97 -13.13 -1.33 0.18
N VAL A 98 -14.06 -2.18 0.63
CA VAL A 98 -14.05 -3.62 0.35
C VAL A 98 -14.30 -3.92 -1.14
N GLY A 99 -15.08 -3.10 -1.84
CA GLY A 99 -15.22 -3.20 -3.29
C GLY A 99 -13.94 -2.79 -4.03
N GLY A 100 -13.40 -1.61 -3.71
CA GLY A 100 -12.23 -1.03 -4.37
C GLY A 100 -10.95 -1.83 -4.18
N THR A 101 -10.83 -2.59 -3.08
CA THR A 101 -9.66 -3.44 -2.81
C THR A 101 -9.91 -4.93 -3.09
N ALA A 102 -11.01 -5.31 -3.74
CA ALA A 102 -11.35 -6.71 -4.00
C ALA A 102 -10.30 -7.44 -4.86
N SER A 103 -9.79 -6.77 -5.88
CA SER A 103 -8.75 -7.30 -6.79
C SER A 103 -7.44 -7.65 -6.09
N LEU A 104 -7.17 -7.08 -4.91
CA LEU A 104 -6.00 -7.42 -4.09
C LEU A 104 -6.16 -8.76 -3.36
N VAL A 105 -7.41 -9.19 -3.10
CA VAL A 105 -7.69 -10.52 -2.55
C VAL A 105 -7.36 -11.59 -3.59
N ASP A 106 -7.82 -11.39 -4.82
CA ASP A 106 -7.52 -12.29 -5.93
C ASP A 106 -6.02 -12.36 -6.18
N ALA A 107 -5.33 -11.21 -6.14
CA ALA A 107 -3.88 -11.16 -6.23
C ALA A 107 -3.16 -11.96 -5.14
N ALA A 108 -3.60 -11.86 -3.89
CA ALA A 108 -2.99 -12.58 -2.79
C ALA A 108 -3.23 -14.09 -2.88
N ASN A 109 -4.40 -14.51 -3.37
CA ASN A 109 -4.70 -15.92 -3.64
C ASN A 109 -3.77 -16.49 -4.72
N ASP A 110 -3.56 -15.75 -5.81
CA ASP A 110 -2.64 -16.18 -6.88
C ASP A 110 -1.18 -16.28 -6.39
N LEU A 111 -0.75 -15.37 -5.51
CA LEU A 111 0.58 -15.43 -4.90
C LEU A 111 0.79 -16.64 -3.99
N GLY A 112 -0.29 -17.12 -3.35
CA GLY A 112 -0.29 -18.32 -2.52
C GLY A 112 -0.35 -19.63 -3.31
N ASP A 113 -0.72 -19.58 -4.59
CA ASP A 113 -0.72 -20.75 -5.47
C ASP A 113 0.68 -21.03 -6.02
N THR A 114 1.38 -21.96 -5.36
CA THR A 114 2.75 -22.37 -5.72
C THR A 114 2.80 -23.30 -6.93
N THR A 115 1.66 -23.71 -7.50
CA THR A 115 1.60 -24.72 -8.56
C THR A 115 2.20 -24.23 -9.89
N ASN A 116 2.33 -22.91 -10.08
CA ASN A 116 2.78 -22.28 -11.33
C ASN A 116 4.15 -21.56 -11.25
N GLN A 117 4.83 -21.55 -10.10
CA GLN A 117 6.01 -20.67 -9.89
C GLN A 117 7.37 -21.26 -10.33
N SER A 118 7.39 -22.41 -11.00
CA SER A 118 8.65 -23.07 -11.39
C SER A 118 8.98 -22.79 -12.86
N PHE A 119 10.16 -22.19 -13.10
CA PHE A 119 10.87 -21.99 -14.39
C PHE A 119 10.78 -20.63 -15.11
N GLU A 120 11.02 -19.51 -14.43
CA GLU A 120 11.47 -18.28 -15.12
C GLU A 120 12.63 -17.62 -14.38
N THR A 121 13.85 -17.86 -14.85
CA THR A 121 15.07 -17.20 -14.34
C THR A 121 15.75 -16.51 -15.52
N GLY A 122 15.32 -15.29 -15.80
CA GLY A 122 15.89 -14.45 -16.86
C GLY A 122 15.03 -13.23 -17.20
N ASP A 123 13.71 -13.43 -17.36
CA ASP A 123 12.75 -12.38 -17.75
C ASP A 123 11.97 -11.78 -16.56
N THR A 124 12.27 -12.24 -15.34
CA THR A 124 11.51 -11.89 -14.12
C THR A 124 11.52 -10.38 -13.83
N MET A 125 12.63 -9.71 -14.13
CA MET A 125 12.80 -8.30 -13.82
C MET A 125 12.05 -7.39 -14.82
N THR A 126 12.24 -7.60 -16.11
CA THR A 126 11.54 -6.86 -17.18
C THR A 126 10.04 -7.13 -17.12
N SER A 127 9.65 -8.38 -16.87
CA SER A 127 8.27 -8.77 -16.60
C SER A 127 7.70 -8.04 -15.37
N TYR A 128 8.43 -8.00 -14.25
CA TYR A 128 7.99 -7.23 -13.08
C TYR A 128 7.79 -5.74 -13.41
N LEU A 129 8.79 -5.09 -14.01
CA LEU A 129 8.71 -3.67 -14.36
C LEU A 129 7.55 -3.35 -15.31
N ARG A 130 7.26 -4.22 -16.28
CA ARG A 130 6.13 -4.04 -17.21
C ARG A 130 4.79 -4.28 -16.53
N THR A 131 4.65 -5.38 -15.79
CA THR A 131 3.39 -5.71 -15.09
C THR A 131 3.05 -4.65 -14.03
N ARG A 132 4.04 -3.91 -13.52
CA ARG A 132 3.86 -2.78 -12.61
C ARG A 132 3.71 -1.42 -13.29
N ALA A 133 3.65 -1.37 -14.61
CA ALA A 133 3.60 -0.14 -15.41
C ALA A 133 4.79 0.83 -15.18
N ILE A 134 5.92 0.33 -14.69
CA ILE A 134 7.16 1.11 -14.62
C ILE A 134 7.80 1.20 -16.01
N LEU A 135 7.75 0.10 -16.77
CA LEU A 135 8.06 0.07 -18.20
C LEU A 135 6.79 -0.06 -19.02
N GLY A 136 6.71 0.70 -20.12
CA GLY A 136 5.66 0.56 -21.10
C GLY A 136 5.74 -0.80 -21.81
N PRO A 137 4.61 -1.29 -22.37
CA PRO A 137 4.59 -2.55 -23.10
C PRO A 137 5.50 -2.53 -24.35
N GLU A 138 5.60 -1.36 -24.99
CA GLU A 138 6.41 -1.14 -26.20
C GLU A 138 7.85 -0.69 -25.89
N ASP A 139 8.22 -0.54 -24.61
CA ASP A 139 9.57 -0.13 -24.26
C ASP A 139 10.56 -1.27 -24.58
N ALA A 140 11.58 -0.93 -25.39
CA ALA A 140 12.67 -1.84 -25.76
C ALA A 140 13.54 -2.29 -24.56
N GLY A 141 13.34 -1.69 -23.39
CA GLY A 141 14.05 -2.01 -22.14
C GLY A 141 14.56 -0.76 -21.43
N LEU A 142 15.58 -0.95 -20.60
CA LEU A 142 16.13 0.11 -19.74
C LEU A 142 17.23 0.96 -20.39
N GLY A 143 17.67 0.61 -21.60
CA GLY A 143 18.88 1.17 -22.22
C GLY A 143 18.87 2.69 -22.44
N ASN A 144 17.69 3.30 -22.57
CA ASN A 144 17.55 4.74 -22.86
C ASN A 144 17.01 5.56 -21.67
N ARG A 145 16.89 4.95 -20.48
CA ARG A 145 16.35 5.65 -19.30
C ARG A 145 17.48 6.09 -18.39
N ALA A 146 17.49 7.36 -18.02
CA ALA A 146 18.40 7.90 -17.01
C ALA A 146 17.97 7.53 -15.58
N GLN A 147 16.69 7.22 -15.35
CA GLN A 147 16.18 6.87 -14.03
C GLN A 147 14.93 5.99 -14.17
N ILE A 148 14.69 5.17 -13.16
CA ILE A 148 13.41 4.52 -12.89
C ILE A 148 12.90 4.99 -11.54
N ALA A 149 11.59 5.22 -11.44
CA ALA A 149 10.92 5.50 -10.18
C ALA A 149 9.57 4.76 -10.11
N VAL A 150 9.11 4.49 -8.90
CA VAL A 150 7.71 4.19 -8.66
C VAL A 150 6.93 5.50 -8.75
N THR A 151 5.76 5.47 -9.37
CA THR A 151 4.88 6.65 -9.54
C THR A 151 3.45 6.27 -9.18
N ASP A 152 2.52 7.23 -9.20
CA ASP A 152 1.10 6.96 -8.98
C ASP A 152 0.50 5.95 -9.96
N ASP A 153 1.10 5.80 -11.14
CA ASP A 153 0.71 4.83 -12.17
C ASP A 153 1.16 3.40 -11.88
N PHE A 154 2.00 3.20 -10.85
CA PHE A 154 2.44 1.88 -10.44
C PHE A 154 1.25 0.96 -10.18
N LEU A 155 1.22 -0.21 -10.82
CA LEU A 155 0.13 -1.16 -10.65
C LEU A 155 0.43 -2.13 -9.51
N VAL A 156 -0.14 -1.89 -8.32
CA VAL A 156 -0.09 -2.83 -7.18
C VAL A 156 -0.67 -4.18 -7.59
N ALA A 157 0.11 -5.23 -7.39
CA ALA A 157 -0.14 -6.60 -7.85
C ALA A 157 -0.44 -6.72 -9.36
N GLY A 158 -0.03 -5.73 -10.16
CA GLY A 158 -0.35 -5.63 -11.58
C GLY A 158 -1.83 -5.33 -11.88
N ARG A 159 -2.59 -4.82 -10.91
CA ARG A 159 -4.06 -4.69 -11.00
C ARG A 159 -4.62 -3.31 -10.69
N VAL A 160 -4.10 -2.63 -9.66
CA VAL A 160 -4.67 -1.36 -9.17
C VAL A 160 -3.59 -0.29 -9.16
N ARG A 161 -3.89 0.90 -9.68
CA ARG A 161 -2.96 2.04 -9.63
C ARG A 161 -2.70 2.45 -8.18
N LEU A 162 -1.44 2.67 -7.83
CA LEU A 162 -1.00 3.03 -6.49
C LEU A 162 -1.66 4.32 -6.04
N GLY A 163 -1.64 5.38 -6.85
CA GLY A 163 -2.26 6.66 -6.49
C GLY A 163 -3.75 6.51 -6.15
N THR A 164 -4.51 5.80 -7.00
CA THR A 164 -5.94 5.53 -6.75
C THR A 164 -6.17 4.74 -5.46
N LEU A 165 -5.26 3.83 -5.11
CA LEU A 165 -5.35 3.05 -3.88
C LEU A 165 -5.08 3.91 -2.64
N LEU A 166 -4.08 4.80 -2.71
CA LEU A 166 -3.77 5.73 -1.61
C LEU A 166 -4.89 6.75 -1.41
N ASP A 167 -5.46 7.29 -2.50
CA ASP A 167 -6.63 8.17 -2.43
C ASP A 167 -7.81 7.49 -1.73
N LEU A 168 -8.09 6.23 -2.06
CA LEU A 168 -9.15 5.44 -1.43
C LEU A 168 -8.89 5.24 0.08
N VAL A 169 -7.64 4.94 0.46
CA VAL A 169 -7.26 4.74 1.86
C VAL A 169 -7.36 6.04 2.64
N ALA A 170 -6.83 7.15 2.11
CA ALA A 170 -6.91 8.47 2.72
C ALA A 170 -8.36 8.91 2.92
N ALA A 171 -9.20 8.80 1.88
CA ALA A 171 -10.61 9.14 1.99
C ALA A 171 -11.35 8.28 3.03
N PHE A 172 -10.94 7.02 3.22
CA PHE A 172 -11.52 6.18 4.26
C PHE A 172 -11.08 6.63 5.66
N LEU A 173 -9.81 6.94 5.87
CA LEU A 173 -9.32 7.50 7.14
C LEU A 173 -10.04 8.81 7.49
N ASP A 174 -10.15 9.75 6.55
CA ASP A 174 -10.87 11.01 6.75
C ASP A 174 -12.33 10.78 7.20
N THR A 175 -12.95 9.73 6.68
CA THR A 175 -14.32 9.36 7.07
C THR A 175 -14.37 8.75 8.47
N LEU A 176 -13.38 7.93 8.84
CA LEU A 176 -13.28 7.35 10.19
C LEU A 176 -13.10 8.46 11.23
N ASP A 177 -12.23 9.43 10.95
CA ASP A 177 -11.97 10.57 11.82
C ASP A 177 -13.23 11.43 11.99
N LEU A 178 -13.93 11.75 10.90
CA LEU A 178 -15.19 12.48 10.96
C LEU A 178 -16.23 11.78 11.84
N VAL A 179 -16.34 10.44 11.75
CA VAL A 179 -17.26 9.67 12.60
C VAL A 179 -16.82 9.65 14.05
N GLY A 180 -15.50 9.57 14.31
CA GLY A 180 -14.91 9.69 15.63
C GLY A 180 -15.24 11.03 16.29
N ASP A 181 -15.02 12.13 15.59
CA ASP A 181 -15.30 13.49 16.06
C ASP A 181 -16.79 13.68 16.37
N LEU A 182 -17.67 13.21 15.49
CA LEU A 182 -19.12 13.28 15.70
C LEU A 182 -19.57 12.49 16.94
N ARG A 183 -18.91 11.37 17.25
CA ARG A 183 -19.20 10.57 18.45
C ARG A 183 -18.75 11.29 19.71
N ILE A 184 -17.56 11.89 19.71
CA ILE A 184 -17.04 12.68 20.83
C ILE A 184 -17.99 13.86 21.12
N ALA A 185 -18.44 14.56 20.07
CA ALA A 185 -19.37 15.68 20.21
C ALA A 185 -20.77 15.28 20.75
N GLN A 186 -21.18 14.03 20.56
CA GLN A 186 -22.48 13.49 21.02
C GLN A 186 -22.41 12.82 22.39
N ALA A 187 -21.22 12.66 22.98
CA ALA A 187 -21.07 12.07 24.30
C ALA A 187 -21.69 12.97 25.37
N PRO A 188 -22.50 12.43 26.31
CA PRO A 188 -23.04 13.23 27.40
C PRO A 188 -21.90 13.78 28.26
N PRO A 189 -22.03 15.00 28.82
CA PRO A 189 -21.02 15.57 29.70
C PRO A 189 -20.79 14.62 30.87
N VAL A 190 -19.53 14.29 31.14
CA VAL A 190 -19.14 13.50 32.31
C VAL A 190 -19.53 14.32 33.53
N GLU A 191 -20.58 13.90 34.24
CA GLU A 191 -20.97 14.51 35.51
C GLU A 191 -19.75 14.43 36.44
N ALA A 192 -19.12 15.58 36.68
CA ALA A 192 -18.10 15.72 37.69
C ALA A 192 -18.75 15.36 39.02
N ALA A 193 -18.44 14.17 39.53
CA ALA A 193 -18.93 13.68 40.80
C ALA A 193 -18.67 14.76 41.85
N THR A 194 -19.75 15.41 42.30
CA THR A 194 -19.72 16.37 43.37
C THR A 194 -19.23 15.65 44.62
N LEU A 195 -17.95 15.83 44.93
CA LEU A 195 -17.37 15.52 46.22
C LEU A 195 -18.07 16.41 47.26
N SER A 196 -19.12 15.86 47.88
CA SER A 196 -19.70 16.45 49.09
C SER A 196 -18.67 16.34 50.23
N PRO A 197 -18.22 17.45 50.83
CA PRO A 197 -17.39 17.39 52.02
C PRO A 197 -18.26 17.04 53.22
N HIS A 198 -17.80 16.08 54.00
CA HIS A 198 -18.39 15.68 55.29
C HIS A 198 -18.03 16.67 56.40
#